data_AF-A0AAD3CJA5-F1
#
_entry.id   AF-A0AAD3CJA5-F1
#
_cell.length_a   1.000
_cell.length_b   1.000
_cell.length_c   1.000
_cell.angle_alpha   90.00
_cell.angle_beta   90.00
_cell.angle_gamma   90.00
#
_symmetry.space_group_name_H-M   'P 1'
#
loop_
_entity.id
_entity.type
_entity.pdbx_description
1 polymer ?
#
loop_
_entity_poly.entity_id
_entity_poly.type
_entity_poly.pdbx_seq_one_letter_code
_entity_poly.pdbx_strand_id
1 'polypeptide(L)'
;MVKKVSMKKMKDKSMTQKFDLLQIIDELDVDNCKQASEAMMEKSKGVLNLRHGDDPESPEVSDFPSCDFCGVEYSGKLFCSKCKCVFYCSKECQKKHWKAVDGHKANCANMEELCESKAQSFMDAFETYKTCLGAFEYSENVVASACFNLITLLRNDGVNQNGPYKKALELGLNDALFFLFQDECMHVVNRFKQGIRVSIPETIHMYLFNTDRNNAAFNSIDGYRVKKYVRSKDDAFEKWFAASMKAFDIYQTQGFDAIKRKKLDLYFVLKRVACNVAHCWSLVFTNRKAAKAILLGETKEVDVKARERAKWIVSQLKHVHSNFQYDKHIISICSTDQSLGDSVSAVHGSVQHFTALIEGRMNEFQIDVGDFRHLIGLRGDKKFKYENMAVPWANAIIEKGTDIDLNETKEALLKQALSGNSNMEKMPNGANPSSKTKGKKKGKKKSKK
;
A
#
# COMPACT_ATOMS: atom_id res chain seq x y z
N MET A 1 52.54 17.89 -29.35
CA MET A 1 52.58 17.56 -27.91
C MET A 1 51.16 17.56 -27.36
N VAL A 2 50.56 16.38 -27.15
CA VAL A 2 49.22 16.23 -26.57
C VAL A 2 49.38 15.62 -25.18
N LYS A 3 49.08 16.39 -24.13
CA LYS A 3 49.15 15.92 -22.73
C LYS A 3 48.00 14.95 -22.46
N LYS A 4 48.32 13.68 -22.20
CA LYS A 4 47.41 12.69 -21.60
C LYS A 4 47.16 13.06 -20.13
N VAL A 5 45.94 13.42 -19.78
CA VAL A 5 45.49 13.48 -18.39
C VAL A 5 45.03 12.09 -17.97
N SER A 6 45.70 11.54 -16.96
CA SER A 6 45.46 10.23 -16.37
C SER A 6 44.26 10.29 -15.41
N MET A 7 43.13 9.69 -15.80
CA MET A 7 42.03 9.41 -14.87
C MET A 7 42.35 8.18 -14.02
N LYS A 8 42.65 8.42 -12.74
CA LYS A 8 42.75 7.35 -11.74
C LYS A 8 42.17 7.82 -10.40
N LYS A 9 40.84 7.87 -10.30
CA LYS A 9 40.10 7.90 -9.02
C LYS A 9 38.75 7.21 -9.18
N MET A 10 38.71 5.91 -8.93
CA MET A 10 37.49 5.16 -8.64
C MET A 10 37.81 4.11 -7.56
N LYS A 11 37.99 4.58 -6.34
CA LYS A 11 37.97 3.79 -5.11
C LYS A 11 37.58 4.74 -3.97
N ASP A 12 36.27 4.99 -3.82
CA ASP A 12 35.66 5.40 -2.52
C ASP A 12 34.13 5.68 -2.55
N LYS A 13 33.36 5.05 -3.44
CA LYS A 13 31.91 5.29 -3.51
C LYS A 13 31.12 4.90 -2.24
N SER A 14 31.66 4.00 -1.41
CA SER A 14 30.98 3.53 -0.19
C SER A 14 31.07 4.51 0.98
N MET A 15 32.15 5.30 1.09
CA MET A 15 32.25 6.33 2.14
C MET A 15 31.45 7.58 1.79
N THR A 16 31.39 7.96 0.50
CA THR A 16 30.62 9.13 0.05
C THR A 16 29.11 8.95 0.32
N GLN A 17 28.56 7.76 0.10
CA GLN A 17 27.14 7.46 0.37
C GLN A 17 26.76 7.51 1.87
N LYS A 18 27.71 7.29 2.78
CA LYS A 18 27.49 7.39 4.24
C LYS A 18 27.42 8.84 4.71
N PHE A 19 28.19 9.71 4.07
CA PHE A 19 28.18 11.16 4.34
C PHE A 19 26.87 11.81 3.89
N ASP A 20 26.33 11.40 2.74
CA ASP A 20 25.05 11.91 2.22
C ASP A 20 23.88 11.65 3.18
N LEU A 21 23.86 10.50 3.86
CA LEU A 21 22.73 10.11 4.72
C LEU A 21 22.68 10.88 6.04
N LEU A 22 23.85 11.22 6.61
CA LEU A 22 23.95 12.08 7.79
C LEU A 22 23.71 13.55 7.44
N GLN A 23 24.19 14.00 6.28
CA GLN A 23 23.96 15.37 5.81
C GLN A 23 22.47 15.65 5.49
N ILE A 24 21.76 14.67 4.92
CA ILE A 24 20.30 14.74 4.73
C ILE A 24 19.55 14.82 6.08
N ILE A 25 20.09 14.23 7.15
CA ILE A 25 19.50 14.30 8.49
C ILE A 25 19.72 15.68 9.13
N ASP A 26 20.91 16.28 8.94
CA ASP A 26 21.27 17.59 9.47
C ASP A 26 20.60 18.77 8.73
N GLU A 27 20.27 18.63 7.45
CA GLU A 27 19.58 19.67 6.66
C GLU A 27 18.06 19.78 6.95
N LEU A 28 17.49 18.84 7.69
CA LEU A 28 16.09 18.86 8.10
C LEU A 28 15.97 19.61 9.43
N ASP A 29 15.72 20.92 9.39
CA ASP A 29 15.51 21.84 10.53
C ASP A 29 14.66 21.22 11.67
N VAL A 30 15.35 20.54 12.58
CA VAL A 30 14.77 19.67 13.61
C VAL A 30 14.00 20.50 14.64
N ASP A 31 14.46 21.73 14.90
CA ASP A 31 13.92 22.59 15.94
C ASP A 31 12.59 23.23 15.53
N ASN A 32 12.45 23.66 14.26
CA ASN A 32 11.16 24.14 13.74
C ASN A 32 10.13 23.02 13.58
N CYS A 33 10.56 21.80 13.21
CA CYS A 33 9.68 20.64 13.18
C CYS A 33 9.19 20.24 14.57
N LYS A 34 10.03 20.38 15.61
CA LYS A 34 9.66 20.04 16.99
C LYS A 34 8.56 20.94 17.54
N GLN A 35 8.67 22.26 17.35
CA GLN A 35 7.63 23.21 17.80
C GLN A 35 6.29 23.03 17.07
N ALA A 36 6.31 22.77 15.76
CA ALA A 36 5.09 22.48 14.99
C ALA A 36 4.45 21.15 15.40
N SER A 37 5.26 20.12 15.67
CA SER A 37 4.81 18.80 16.13
C SER A 37 4.17 18.87 17.52
N GLU A 38 4.76 19.61 18.47
CA GLU A 38 4.19 19.79 19.82
C GLU A 38 2.81 20.48 19.76
N ALA A 39 2.65 21.49 18.90
CA ALA A 39 1.36 22.16 18.68
C ALA A 39 0.30 21.27 18.00
N MET A 40 0.70 20.35 17.11
CA MET A 40 -0.20 19.36 16.51
C MET A 40 -0.58 18.25 17.51
N MET A 41 0.40 17.75 18.28
CA MET A 41 0.20 16.73 19.31
C MET A 41 -0.79 17.18 20.39
N GLU A 42 -0.72 18.44 20.84
CA GLU A 42 -1.65 18.95 21.85
C GLU A 42 -3.11 18.95 21.37
N LYS A 43 -3.36 19.10 20.06
CA LYS A 43 -4.69 18.98 19.45
C LYS A 43 -5.14 17.52 19.27
N SER A 44 -4.21 16.58 19.14
CA SER A 44 -4.49 15.16 18.86
C SER A 44 -4.57 14.27 20.10
N LYS A 45 -4.03 14.70 21.25
CA LYS A 45 -4.07 13.98 22.54
C LYS A 45 -5.47 13.60 23.02
N GLY A 46 -6.51 14.30 22.56
CA GLY A 46 -7.92 13.99 22.91
C GLY A 46 -8.56 12.82 22.13
N VAL A 47 -7.98 12.37 21.02
CA VAL A 47 -8.61 11.36 20.13
C VAL A 47 -7.75 10.09 19.95
N LEU A 48 -6.43 10.17 20.13
CA LEU A 48 -5.53 9.05 19.81
C LEU A 48 -5.30 8.02 20.94
N ASN A 49 -5.65 8.32 22.19
CA ASN A 49 -5.32 7.46 23.34
C ASN A 49 -6.27 6.27 23.60
N LEU A 50 -7.19 5.93 22.68
CA LEU A 50 -8.09 4.77 22.83
C LEU A 50 -7.77 3.58 21.91
N ARG A 51 -6.68 3.64 21.13
CA ARG A 51 -6.23 2.48 20.35
C ARG A 51 -5.56 1.51 21.32
N HIS A 52 -6.34 0.54 21.79
CA HIS A 52 -5.87 -0.54 22.64
C HIS A 52 -4.74 -1.25 21.89
N GLY A 53 -3.56 -1.35 22.51
CA GLY A 53 -2.53 -2.27 22.04
C GLY A 53 -3.19 -3.64 21.88
N ASP A 54 -3.05 -4.24 20.70
CA ASP A 54 -3.54 -5.58 20.43
C ASP A 54 -2.82 -6.55 21.36
N ASP A 55 -3.38 -6.81 22.54
CA ASP A 55 -2.86 -7.79 23.49
C ASP A 55 -2.68 -9.13 22.74
N PRO A 56 -1.46 -9.69 22.70
CA PRO A 56 -1.14 -10.83 21.84
C PRO A 56 -1.95 -12.09 22.13
N GLU A 57 -2.61 -12.16 23.29
CA GLU A 57 -3.45 -13.29 23.74
C GLU A 57 -4.94 -12.94 23.91
N SER A 58 -5.40 -11.79 23.41
CA SER A 58 -6.81 -11.41 23.54
C SER A 58 -7.72 -12.46 22.86
N PRO A 59 -8.70 -13.04 23.58
CA PRO A 59 -9.60 -14.08 23.07
C PRO A 59 -10.27 -13.59 21.79
N GLU A 60 -10.35 -14.47 20.79
CA GLU A 60 -10.80 -14.21 19.41
C GLU A 60 -11.42 -12.84 19.21
N VAL A 61 -10.64 -11.90 18.66
CA VAL A 61 -11.16 -10.56 18.36
C VAL A 61 -12.41 -10.72 17.51
N SER A 62 -13.53 -10.41 18.16
CA SER A 62 -14.87 -10.53 17.65
C SER A 62 -15.04 -9.81 16.31
N ASP A 63 -15.80 -10.40 15.42
CA ASP A 63 -16.02 -9.97 14.02
C ASP A 63 -16.98 -8.77 13.93
N PHE A 64 -16.78 -7.77 14.79
CA PHE A 64 -17.63 -6.58 14.87
C PHE A 64 -17.10 -5.45 13.98
N PRO A 65 -18.00 -4.58 13.46
CA PRO A 65 -17.59 -3.35 12.80
C PRO A 65 -17.03 -2.31 13.80
N SER A 66 -16.55 -1.19 13.29
CA SER A 66 -16.20 -0.02 14.11
C SER A 66 -17.43 0.61 14.77
N CYS A 67 -17.24 1.31 15.89
CA CYS A 67 -18.29 2.09 16.53
C CYS A 67 -18.63 3.33 15.68
N ASP A 68 -19.90 3.52 15.30
CA ASP A 68 -20.34 4.67 14.50
C ASP A 68 -20.31 6.00 15.28
N PHE A 69 -20.11 5.97 16.60
CA PHE A 69 -19.97 7.19 17.41
C PHE A 69 -18.51 7.58 17.66
N CYS A 70 -17.68 6.67 18.18
CA CYS A 70 -16.30 6.98 18.56
C CYS A 70 -15.25 6.49 17.55
N GLY A 71 -15.65 5.78 16.49
CA GLY A 71 -14.74 5.29 15.44
C GLY A 71 -13.84 4.13 15.83
N VAL A 72 -13.80 3.71 17.11
CA VAL A 72 -12.92 2.63 17.57
C VAL A 72 -13.21 1.34 16.77
N GLU A 73 -12.18 0.80 16.13
CA GLU A 73 -12.30 -0.38 15.28
C GLU A 73 -12.68 -1.64 16.07
N TYR A 74 -13.41 -2.56 15.44
CA TYR A 74 -13.82 -3.86 16.02
C TYR A 74 -14.55 -3.78 17.36
N SER A 75 -15.09 -2.61 17.69
CA SER A 75 -15.68 -2.37 18.99
C SER A 75 -17.21 -2.37 18.94
N GLY A 76 -17.85 -2.34 17.76
CA GLY A 76 -19.29 -2.22 17.56
C GLY A 76 -20.12 -3.44 17.97
N LYS A 77 -20.06 -3.84 19.25
CA LYS A 77 -20.74 -5.02 19.81
C LYS A 77 -22.25 -4.84 19.96
N LEU A 78 -22.69 -3.59 20.13
CA LEU A 78 -24.10 -3.21 20.26
C LEU A 78 -24.58 -2.63 18.93
N PHE A 79 -25.85 -2.79 18.62
CA PHE A 79 -26.50 -2.10 17.51
C PHE A 79 -27.81 -1.47 17.98
N CYS A 80 -28.26 -0.43 17.30
CA CYS A 80 -29.59 0.13 17.58
C CYS A 80 -30.66 -0.93 17.25
N SER A 81 -31.44 -1.35 18.25
CA SER A 81 -32.46 -2.39 18.09
C SER A 81 -33.57 -2.01 17.11
N LYS A 82 -33.82 -0.70 16.92
CA LYS A 82 -34.83 -0.19 15.98
C LYS A 82 -34.36 -0.30 14.53
N CYS A 83 -33.28 0.39 14.15
CA CYS A 83 -32.84 0.43 12.75
C CYS A 83 -31.84 -0.66 12.36
N LYS A 84 -31.16 -1.29 13.31
CA LYS A 84 -30.12 -2.32 13.12
C LYS A 84 -28.95 -1.91 12.19
N CYS A 85 -28.83 -0.62 11.89
CA CYS A 85 -27.87 -0.07 10.93
C CYS A 85 -26.71 0.72 11.57
N VAL A 86 -26.80 1.02 12.87
CA VAL A 86 -25.79 1.79 13.61
C VAL A 86 -25.25 0.95 14.76
N PHE A 87 -23.93 0.89 14.87
CA PHE A 87 -23.17 0.04 15.77
C PHE A 87 -22.41 0.87 16.81
N TYR A 88 -22.34 0.35 18.03
CA TYR A 88 -21.77 1.04 19.19
C TYR A 88 -20.92 0.10 20.01
N CYS A 89 -19.85 0.63 20.60
CA CYS A 89 -19.04 -0.12 21.54
C CYS A 89 -19.64 -0.22 22.95
N SER A 90 -20.47 0.73 23.31
CA SER A 90 -21.07 0.80 24.64
C SER A 90 -22.40 1.55 24.64
N LYS A 91 -23.18 1.38 25.70
CA LYS A 91 -24.45 2.10 25.89
C LYS A 91 -24.21 3.61 26.04
N GLU A 92 -23.05 4.01 26.55
CA GLU A 92 -22.64 5.42 26.69
C GLU A 92 -22.45 6.05 25.32
N CYS A 93 -21.74 5.38 24.40
CA CYS A 93 -21.60 5.82 23.01
C CYS A 93 -22.96 5.92 22.32
N GLN A 94 -23.84 4.94 22.51
CA GLN A 94 -25.20 4.96 21.98
C GLN A 94 -26.00 6.16 22.52
N LYS A 95 -25.98 6.42 23.83
CA LYS A 95 -26.68 7.55 24.46
C LYS A 95 -26.16 8.91 23.99
N LYS A 96 -24.83 9.05 23.85
CA LYS A 96 -24.21 10.28 23.34
C LYS A 96 -24.57 10.51 21.87
N HIS A 97 -24.44 9.49 21.02
CA HIS A 97 -24.83 9.59 19.61
C HIS A 97 -26.32 9.88 19.46
N TRP A 98 -27.19 9.32 20.31
CA TRP A 98 -28.62 9.58 20.30
C TRP A 98 -28.99 11.04 20.56
N LYS A 99 -28.25 11.73 21.44
CA LYS A 99 -28.56 13.08 21.89
C LYS A 99 -27.81 14.20 21.14
N ALA A 100 -26.84 13.88 20.29
CA ALA A 100 -26.13 14.88 19.51
C ALA A 100 -27.08 15.68 18.60
N VAL A 101 -26.71 16.92 18.24
CA VAL A 101 -27.56 17.83 17.45
C VAL A 101 -27.98 17.19 16.11
N ASP A 102 -27.04 16.56 15.42
CA ASP A 102 -27.26 15.71 14.24
C ASP A 102 -27.15 14.22 14.58
N GLY A 103 -27.59 13.88 15.80
CA GLY A 103 -27.45 12.55 16.37
C GLY A 103 -28.42 11.51 15.78
N HIS A 104 -28.20 10.26 16.16
CA HIS A 104 -28.96 9.12 15.63
C HIS A 104 -30.48 9.25 15.81
N LYS A 105 -30.97 9.96 16.84
CA LYS A 105 -32.40 10.10 17.13
C LYS A 105 -33.19 10.67 15.95
N ALA A 106 -32.65 11.67 15.26
CA ALA A 106 -33.35 12.35 14.16
C ALA A 106 -33.60 11.41 12.97
N ASN A 107 -32.64 10.54 12.67
CA ASN A 107 -32.67 9.71 11.47
C ASN A 107 -33.10 8.27 11.76
N CYS A 108 -33.11 7.82 13.02
CA CYS A 108 -33.29 6.42 13.40
C CYS A 108 -34.52 5.74 12.77
N ALA A 109 -35.64 6.47 12.65
CA ALA A 109 -36.88 5.92 12.09
C ALA A 109 -36.73 5.51 10.61
N ASN A 110 -35.92 6.24 9.84
CA ASN A 110 -35.77 6.05 8.40
C ASN A 110 -34.41 5.45 8.03
N MET A 111 -33.56 5.17 9.03
CA MET A 111 -32.20 4.69 8.78
C MET A 111 -32.15 3.35 8.05
N GLU A 112 -33.09 2.43 8.31
CA GLU A 112 -33.09 1.13 7.64
C GLU A 112 -33.37 1.28 6.14
N GLU A 113 -34.45 1.96 5.78
CA GLU A 113 -34.80 2.30 4.40
C GLU A 113 -33.69 3.11 3.70
N LEU A 114 -33.09 4.08 4.40
CA LEU A 114 -31.97 4.85 3.86
C LEU A 114 -30.75 3.96 3.57
N CYS A 115 -30.44 3.00 4.44
CA CYS A 115 -29.33 2.07 4.23
C CYS A 115 -29.60 1.12 3.06
N GLU A 116 -30.83 0.64 2.93
CA GLU A 116 -31.28 -0.19 1.81
C GLU A 116 -31.22 0.58 0.49
N SER A 117 -31.75 1.80 0.45
CA SER A 117 -31.72 2.66 -0.73
C SER A 117 -30.30 2.96 -1.20
N LYS A 118 -29.38 3.28 -0.26
CA LYS A 118 -27.96 3.50 -0.58
C LYS A 118 -27.27 2.25 -1.10
N ALA A 119 -27.53 1.11 -0.48
CA ALA A 119 -27.00 -0.18 -0.92
C ALA A 119 -27.52 -0.53 -2.32
N GLN A 120 -28.82 -0.38 -2.56
CA GLN A 120 -29.46 -0.65 -3.84
C GLN A 120 -28.94 0.28 -4.94
N SER A 121 -28.79 1.57 -4.66
CA SER A 121 -28.25 2.54 -5.63
C SER A 121 -26.86 2.15 -6.12
N PHE A 122 -26.01 1.66 -5.22
CA PHE A 122 -24.69 1.13 -5.59
C PHE A 122 -24.80 -0.13 -6.45
N MET A 123 -25.67 -1.06 -6.09
CA MET A 123 -25.86 -2.29 -6.87
C MET A 123 -26.44 -2.01 -8.26
N ASP A 124 -27.37 -1.06 -8.38
CA ASP A 124 -27.95 -0.63 -9.66
C ASP A 124 -26.89 0.02 -10.56
N ALA A 125 -26.03 0.87 -9.99
CA ALA A 125 -24.91 1.46 -10.72
C ALA A 125 -23.87 0.42 -11.12
N PHE A 126 -23.62 -0.59 -10.28
CA PHE A 126 -22.76 -1.72 -10.61
C PHE A 126 -23.33 -2.55 -11.77
N GLU A 127 -24.61 -2.92 -11.75
CA GLU A 127 -25.23 -3.66 -12.84
C GLU A 127 -25.30 -2.83 -14.13
N THR A 128 -25.50 -1.51 -14.03
CA THR A 128 -25.36 -0.59 -15.16
C THR A 128 -23.95 -0.67 -15.74
N TYR A 129 -22.93 -0.52 -14.89
CA TYR A 129 -21.52 -0.62 -15.29
C TYR A 129 -21.19 -1.96 -15.98
N LYS A 130 -21.64 -3.07 -15.39
CA LYS A 130 -21.46 -4.42 -15.93
C LYS A 130 -22.17 -4.62 -17.27
N THR A 131 -23.38 -4.08 -17.41
CA THR A 131 -24.12 -4.09 -18.68
C THR A 131 -23.38 -3.28 -19.75
N CYS A 132 -22.85 -2.10 -19.39
CA CYS A 132 -22.05 -1.28 -20.29
C CYS A 132 -20.75 -1.97 -20.74
N LEU A 133 -20.16 -2.83 -19.90
CA LEU A 133 -18.99 -3.63 -20.29
C LEU A 133 -19.31 -4.77 -21.26
N GLY A 134 -20.50 -5.38 -21.14
CA GLY A 134 -20.94 -6.52 -21.97
C GLY A 134 -21.54 -6.14 -23.32
N ALA A 135 -21.97 -4.89 -23.51
CA ALA A 135 -22.50 -4.40 -24.77
C ALA A 135 -21.37 -4.31 -25.82
N PHE A 136 -21.43 -5.17 -26.85
CA PHE A 136 -20.42 -5.30 -27.91
C PHE A 136 -20.21 -4.02 -28.75
N GLU A 137 -21.18 -3.10 -28.76
CA GLU A 137 -21.08 -1.79 -29.42
C GLU A 137 -20.64 -0.72 -28.40
N TYR A 138 -19.34 -0.66 -28.17
CA TYR A 138 -18.71 0.27 -27.25
C TYR A 138 -18.89 1.73 -27.68
N SER A 139 -19.69 2.48 -26.93
CA SER A 139 -19.44 3.91 -26.76
C SER A 139 -18.61 4.10 -25.50
N GLU A 140 -17.34 4.44 -25.67
CA GLU A 140 -16.35 4.60 -24.58
C GLU A 140 -16.85 5.58 -23.48
N ASN A 141 -17.62 6.59 -23.88
CA ASN A 141 -18.22 7.58 -22.99
C ASN A 141 -19.23 6.95 -22.01
N VAL A 142 -19.91 5.87 -22.41
CA VAL A 142 -20.92 5.20 -21.59
C VAL A 142 -20.25 4.43 -20.44
N VAL A 143 -19.19 3.68 -20.72
CA VAL A 143 -18.42 2.95 -19.68
C VAL A 143 -17.74 3.94 -18.74
N ALA A 144 -17.18 5.03 -19.27
CA ALA A 144 -16.59 6.10 -18.46
C ALA A 144 -17.61 6.71 -17.49
N SER A 145 -18.82 7.02 -17.99
CA SER A 145 -19.92 7.58 -17.19
C SER A 145 -20.39 6.60 -16.11
N ALA A 146 -20.59 5.33 -16.47
CA ALA A 146 -21.00 4.29 -15.51
C ALA A 146 -19.94 4.08 -14.41
N CYS A 147 -18.65 4.05 -14.79
CA CYS A 147 -17.54 3.98 -13.85
C CYS A 147 -17.53 5.19 -12.91
N PHE A 148 -17.70 6.40 -13.45
CA PHE A 148 -17.76 7.63 -12.66
C PHE A 148 -18.93 7.63 -11.66
N ASN A 149 -20.10 7.16 -12.08
CA ASN A 149 -21.26 7.02 -11.19
C ASN A 149 -20.97 6.04 -10.04
N LEU A 150 -20.38 4.88 -10.35
CA LEU A 150 -19.99 3.91 -9.33
C LEU A 150 -18.99 4.49 -8.31
N ILE A 151 -17.96 5.19 -8.79
CA ILE A 151 -16.97 5.87 -7.95
C ILE A 151 -17.63 6.95 -7.09
N THR A 152 -18.57 7.70 -7.66
CA THR A 152 -19.31 8.76 -6.97
C THR A 152 -20.13 8.19 -5.83
N LEU A 153 -20.82 7.07 -6.04
CA LEU A 153 -21.61 6.40 -4.99
C LEU A 153 -20.74 5.86 -3.85
N LEU A 154 -19.54 5.34 -4.16
CA LEU A 154 -18.58 4.93 -3.13
C LEU A 154 -18.11 6.11 -2.28
N ARG A 155 -17.92 7.28 -2.91
CA ARG A 155 -17.39 8.48 -2.27
C ARG A 155 -18.45 9.25 -1.48
N ASN A 156 -19.62 9.47 -2.06
CA ASN A 156 -20.61 10.44 -1.59
C ASN A 156 -21.84 9.77 -0.94
N ASP A 157 -22.25 8.59 -1.42
CA ASP A 157 -23.55 8.03 -1.07
C ASP A 157 -23.50 7.02 0.10
N GLY A 158 -22.35 6.88 0.74
CA GLY A 158 -22.28 6.34 2.09
C GLY A 158 -22.37 4.82 2.20
N VAL A 159 -22.17 4.05 1.12
CA VAL A 159 -21.95 2.59 1.23
C VAL A 159 -20.78 2.28 2.16
N ASN A 160 -19.86 3.23 2.32
CA ASN A 160 -18.79 3.18 3.31
C ASN A 160 -19.25 3.37 4.77
N GLN A 161 -20.54 3.47 5.09
CA GLN A 161 -21.06 3.46 6.46
C GLN A 161 -21.48 2.03 6.86
N ASN A 162 -21.48 1.70 8.16
CA ASN A 162 -21.73 0.33 8.62
C ASN A 162 -23.08 -0.24 8.16
N GLY A 163 -24.15 0.53 8.29
CA GLY A 163 -25.51 0.13 7.87
C GLY A 163 -25.62 -0.13 6.38
N PRO A 164 -25.36 0.87 5.51
CA PRO A 164 -25.37 0.69 4.06
C PRO A 164 -24.41 -0.41 3.59
N TYR A 165 -23.20 -0.51 4.16
CA TYR A 165 -22.26 -1.59 3.86
C TYR A 165 -22.87 -2.96 4.15
N LYS A 166 -23.49 -3.13 5.32
CA LYS A 166 -24.14 -4.39 5.70
C LYS A 166 -25.27 -4.75 4.72
N LYS A 167 -26.14 -3.79 4.37
CA LYS A 167 -27.22 -4.02 3.39
C LYS A 167 -26.64 -4.35 2.01
N ALA A 168 -25.57 -3.67 1.58
CA ALA A 168 -24.90 -3.97 0.33
C ALA A 168 -24.27 -5.38 0.31
N LEU A 169 -23.72 -5.86 1.44
CA LEU A 169 -23.28 -7.26 1.57
C LEU A 169 -24.42 -8.25 1.35
N GLU A 170 -25.61 -7.98 1.92
CA GLU A 170 -26.82 -8.81 1.73
C GLU A 170 -27.27 -8.83 0.26
N LEU A 171 -26.99 -7.76 -0.50
CA LEU A 171 -27.29 -7.65 -1.93
C LEU A 171 -26.17 -8.17 -2.86
N GLY A 172 -25.08 -8.75 -2.33
CA GLY A 172 -24.01 -9.32 -3.16
C GLY A 172 -22.84 -8.37 -3.47
N LEU A 173 -22.58 -7.37 -2.63
CA LEU A 173 -21.44 -6.44 -2.79
C LEU A 173 -20.10 -7.15 -3.04
N ASN A 174 -19.82 -8.26 -2.36
CA ASN A 174 -18.55 -8.96 -2.54
C ASN A 174 -18.38 -9.55 -3.94
N ASP A 175 -19.46 -10.05 -4.56
CA ASP A 175 -19.46 -10.53 -5.94
C ASP A 175 -19.22 -9.37 -6.92
N ALA A 176 -19.84 -8.21 -6.64
CA ALA A 176 -19.62 -7.00 -7.40
C ALA A 176 -18.15 -6.54 -7.34
N LEU A 177 -17.56 -6.46 -6.15
CA LEU A 177 -16.15 -6.11 -5.96
C LEU A 177 -15.22 -7.09 -6.68
N PHE A 178 -15.49 -8.39 -6.58
CA PHE A 178 -14.73 -9.42 -7.29
C PHE A 178 -14.74 -9.20 -8.80
N PHE A 179 -15.92 -8.96 -9.39
CA PHE A 179 -16.06 -8.65 -10.80
C PHE A 179 -15.29 -7.38 -11.19
N LEU A 180 -15.39 -6.31 -10.39
CA LEU A 180 -14.70 -5.04 -10.64
C LEU A 180 -13.17 -5.22 -10.67
N PHE A 181 -12.60 -6.02 -9.77
CA PHE A 181 -11.15 -6.30 -9.80
C PHE A 181 -10.74 -7.18 -10.97
N GLN A 182 -11.57 -8.15 -11.35
CA GLN A 182 -11.32 -8.95 -12.54
C GLN A 182 -11.32 -8.09 -13.81
N ASP A 183 -12.31 -7.19 -13.94
CA ASP A 183 -12.37 -6.22 -15.03
C ASP A 183 -11.13 -5.30 -15.03
N GLU A 184 -10.72 -4.76 -13.87
CA GLU A 184 -9.50 -3.95 -13.76
C GLU A 184 -8.28 -4.69 -14.30
N CYS A 185 -8.13 -5.98 -14.01
CA CYS A 185 -7.02 -6.77 -14.54
C CYS A 185 -6.99 -6.82 -16.08
N MET A 186 -8.16 -6.80 -16.73
CA MET A 186 -8.31 -6.96 -18.18
C MET A 186 -8.29 -5.62 -18.94
N HIS A 187 -8.90 -4.59 -18.37
CA HIS A 187 -9.31 -3.41 -19.15
C HIS A 187 -8.69 -2.08 -18.70
N VAL A 188 -8.02 -2.04 -17.55
CA VAL A 188 -7.47 -0.78 -16.98
C VAL A 188 -6.52 -0.04 -17.93
N VAL A 189 -5.65 -0.77 -18.65
CA VAL A 189 -4.70 -0.18 -19.61
C VAL A 189 -5.43 0.60 -20.71
N ASN A 190 -6.52 0.04 -21.23
CA ASN A 190 -7.32 0.66 -22.28
C ASN A 190 -8.11 1.85 -21.74
N ARG A 191 -8.69 1.73 -20.53
CA ARG A 191 -9.36 2.83 -19.85
C ARG A 191 -8.47 4.06 -19.69
N PHE A 192 -7.24 3.88 -19.23
CA PHE A 192 -6.29 5.00 -19.07
C PHE A 192 -5.92 5.63 -20.42
N LYS A 193 -5.77 4.85 -21.49
CA LYS A 193 -5.52 5.36 -22.85
C LYS A 193 -6.69 6.20 -23.37
N GLN A 194 -7.91 5.87 -22.97
CA GLN A 194 -9.15 6.59 -23.30
C GLN A 194 -9.40 7.81 -22.39
N GLY A 195 -8.51 8.08 -21.43
CA GLY A 195 -8.65 9.22 -20.52
C GLY A 195 -9.51 8.95 -19.29
N ILE A 196 -9.94 7.71 -19.04
CA ILE A 196 -10.53 7.30 -17.76
C ILE A 196 -9.38 7.13 -16.77
N ARG A 197 -9.22 8.15 -15.91
CA ARG A 197 -8.05 8.37 -15.06
C ARG A 197 -8.27 7.93 -13.60
N VAL A 198 -9.04 6.85 -13.41
CA VAL A 198 -9.36 6.31 -12.10
C VAL A 198 -9.07 4.82 -12.07
N SER A 199 -8.45 4.36 -10.98
CA SER A 199 -8.27 2.95 -10.70
C SER A 199 -9.35 2.44 -9.74
N ILE A 200 -9.92 1.28 -10.06
CA ILE A 200 -10.91 0.60 -9.23
C ILE A 200 -10.31 0.25 -7.85
N PRO A 201 -9.14 -0.43 -7.76
CA PRO A 201 -8.44 -0.63 -6.50
C PRO A 201 -8.22 0.64 -5.70
N GLU A 202 -7.70 1.71 -6.30
CA GLU A 202 -7.49 2.99 -5.61
C GLU A 202 -8.80 3.48 -4.96
N THR A 203 -9.89 3.49 -5.71
CA THR A 203 -11.20 3.96 -5.25
C THR A 203 -11.73 3.11 -4.09
N ILE A 204 -11.69 1.78 -4.23
CA ILE A 204 -12.21 0.87 -3.20
C ILE A 204 -11.41 1.00 -1.90
N HIS A 205 -10.08 1.09 -1.99
CA HIS A 205 -9.27 1.33 -0.80
C HIS A 205 -9.63 2.65 -0.13
N MET A 206 -9.64 3.75 -0.90
CA MET A 206 -9.80 5.10 -0.35
C MET A 206 -11.16 5.35 0.29
N TYR A 207 -12.21 4.71 -0.22
CA TYR A 207 -13.58 5.00 0.22
C TYR A 207 -14.24 3.84 0.94
N LEU A 208 -14.16 2.62 0.41
CA LEU A 208 -14.89 1.48 0.98
C LEU A 208 -14.13 0.85 2.14
N PHE A 209 -12.82 0.67 2.00
CA PHE A 209 -11.98 0.07 3.04
C PHE A 209 -11.33 1.09 3.97
N ASN A 210 -11.64 2.38 3.86
CA ASN A 210 -11.14 3.39 4.79
C ASN A 210 -12.03 3.46 6.05
N THR A 211 -11.41 3.54 7.25
CA THR A 211 -12.15 3.76 8.50
C THR A 211 -12.51 5.21 8.75
N ASP A 212 -11.73 6.17 8.24
CA ASP A 212 -12.02 7.59 8.41
C ASP A 212 -13.03 8.05 7.35
N ARG A 213 -14.32 7.87 7.68
CA ARG A 213 -15.44 8.11 6.76
C ARG A 213 -15.70 9.60 6.50
N ASN A 214 -15.23 10.47 7.38
CA ASN A 214 -15.50 11.91 7.33
C ASN A 214 -14.27 12.72 6.90
N ASN A 215 -13.08 12.12 6.92
CA ASN A 215 -11.87 12.75 6.45
C ASN A 215 -11.44 12.16 5.12
N ALA A 216 -11.19 13.03 4.14
CA ALA A 216 -10.54 12.63 2.91
C ALA A 216 -9.08 12.15 3.14
N ALA A 217 -8.51 12.43 4.32
CA ALA A 217 -7.19 11.94 4.70
C ALA A 217 -7.23 10.42 4.90
N PHE A 218 -6.59 9.72 3.98
CA PHE A 218 -6.48 8.28 3.96
C PHE A 218 -5.39 7.82 4.95
N ASN A 219 -5.76 7.73 6.22
CA ASN A 219 -4.84 7.49 7.34
C ASN A 219 -5.12 6.17 8.08
N SER A 220 -6.17 5.44 7.71
CA SER A 220 -6.51 4.17 8.35
C SER A 220 -7.33 3.26 7.44
N ILE A 221 -7.34 1.96 7.76
CA ILE A 221 -8.03 0.92 7.00
C ILE A 221 -9.01 0.15 7.89
N ASP A 222 -10.22 -0.07 7.39
CA ASP A 222 -11.26 -0.89 7.99
C ASP A 222 -10.95 -2.37 7.75
N GLY A 223 -10.13 -2.93 8.64
CA GLY A 223 -9.76 -4.32 8.54
C GLY A 223 -10.95 -5.30 8.67
N TYR A 224 -12.10 -4.89 9.23
CA TYR A 224 -13.31 -5.72 9.23
C TYR A 224 -13.82 -5.88 7.80
N ARG A 225 -13.88 -4.81 7.01
CA ARG A 225 -14.29 -4.88 5.60
C ARG A 225 -13.30 -5.63 4.73
N VAL A 226 -12.01 -5.37 4.93
CA VAL A 226 -10.95 -6.13 4.24
C VAL A 226 -11.10 -7.62 4.51
N LYS A 227 -11.26 -8.01 5.78
CA LYS A 227 -11.49 -9.41 6.18
C LYS A 227 -12.76 -10.00 5.56
N LYS A 228 -13.88 -9.27 5.57
CA LYS A 228 -15.15 -9.72 4.96
C LYS A 228 -15.01 -9.94 3.47
N TYR A 229 -14.30 -9.06 2.76
CA TYR A 229 -14.08 -9.22 1.32
C TYR A 229 -13.12 -10.39 1.03
N VAL A 230 -11.97 -10.45 1.68
CA VAL A 230 -10.95 -11.50 1.44
C VAL A 230 -11.48 -12.90 1.73
N ARG A 231 -12.41 -13.04 2.68
CA ARG A 231 -13.05 -14.34 3.01
C ARG A 231 -14.30 -14.65 2.20
N SER A 232 -14.72 -13.75 1.32
CA SER A 232 -15.94 -13.95 0.53
C SER A 232 -15.78 -15.00 -0.57
N LYS A 233 -14.56 -15.19 -1.08
CA LYS A 233 -14.17 -16.19 -2.08
C LYS A 233 -12.72 -16.60 -1.88
N ASP A 234 -12.37 -17.82 -2.30
CA ASP A 234 -11.02 -18.37 -2.16
C ASP A 234 -9.93 -17.53 -2.85
N ASP A 235 -10.25 -16.90 -3.99
CA ASP A 235 -9.33 -16.09 -4.80
C ASP A 235 -9.63 -14.57 -4.74
N ALA A 236 -10.46 -14.12 -3.80
CA ALA A 236 -10.83 -12.71 -3.67
C ALA A 236 -9.60 -11.80 -3.44
N PHE A 237 -8.70 -12.21 -2.55
CA PHE A 237 -7.47 -11.48 -2.30
C PHE A 237 -6.59 -11.42 -3.55
N GLU A 238 -6.42 -12.54 -4.24
CA GLU A 238 -5.57 -12.66 -5.42
C GLU A 238 -6.06 -11.75 -6.55
N LYS A 239 -7.37 -11.66 -6.78
CA LYS A 239 -7.95 -10.73 -7.76
C LYS A 239 -7.72 -9.27 -7.37
N TRP A 240 -8.00 -8.91 -6.13
CA TRP A 240 -7.81 -7.54 -5.65
C TRP A 240 -6.34 -7.10 -5.67
N PHE A 241 -5.43 -7.98 -5.25
CA PHE A 241 -4.00 -7.71 -5.26
C PHE A 241 -3.47 -7.63 -6.69
N ALA A 242 -3.85 -8.55 -7.58
CA ALA A 242 -3.46 -8.50 -8.99
C ALA A 242 -3.98 -7.25 -9.70
N ALA A 243 -5.24 -6.86 -9.46
CA ALA A 243 -5.81 -5.61 -9.96
C ALA A 243 -5.02 -4.40 -9.48
N SER A 244 -4.63 -4.38 -8.20
CA SER A 244 -3.79 -3.32 -7.64
C SER A 244 -2.41 -3.27 -8.31
N MET A 245 -1.79 -4.42 -8.59
CA MET A 245 -0.47 -4.46 -9.23
C MET A 245 -0.49 -3.86 -10.64
N LYS A 246 -1.64 -3.90 -11.34
CA LYS A 246 -1.79 -3.25 -12.66
C LYS A 246 -1.59 -1.74 -12.60
N ALA A 247 -1.87 -1.07 -11.48
CA ALA A 247 -1.58 0.35 -11.34
C ALA A 247 -0.07 0.64 -11.51
N PHE A 248 0.80 -0.24 -11.00
CA PHE A 248 2.25 -0.13 -11.17
C PHE A 248 2.68 -0.45 -12.60
N ASP A 249 2.10 -1.49 -13.22
CA ASP A 249 2.38 -1.85 -14.62
C ASP A 249 2.05 -0.68 -15.56
N ILE A 250 0.88 -0.06 -15.38
CA ILE A 250 0.46 1.10 -16.20
C ILE A 250 1.37 2.29 -15.94
N TYR A 251 1.68 2.60 -14.68
CA TYR A 251 2.59 3.69 -14.37
C TYR A 251 3.96 3.50 -15.04
N GLN A 252 4.52 2.29 -14.98
CA GLN A 252 5.83 2.00 -15.56
C GLN A 252 5.81 2.05 -17.09
N THR A 253 4.76 1.51 -17.73
CA THR A 253 4.66 1.47 -19.19
C THR A 253 4.15 2.79 -19.77
N GLN A 254 2.95 3.21 -19.38
CA GLN A 254 2.31 4.41 -19.91
C GLN A 254 2.87 5.70 -19.32
N GLY A 255 3.34 5.69 -18.07
CA GLY A 255 3.94 6.89 -17.46
C GLY A 255 5.22 7.28 -18.16
N PHE A 256 6.06 6.31 -18.55
CA PHE A 256 7.24 6.56 -19.35
C PHE A 256 6.89 7.12 -20.74
N ASP A 257 5.92 6.50 -21.42
CA ASP A 257 5.43 6.98 -22.71
C ASP A 257 4.84 8.40 -22.62
N ALA A 258 4.15 8.72 -21.52
CA ALA A 258 3.61 10.03 -21.25
C ALA A 258 4.72 11.08 -21.11
N ILE A 259 5.79 10.80 -20.35
CA ILE A 259 6.97 11.67 -20.27
C ILE A 259 7.58 11.87 -21.65
N LYS A 260 7.84 10.79 -22.40
CA LYS A 260 8.46 10.85 -23.73
C LYS A 260 7.65 11.69 -24.72
N ARG A 261 6.32 11.68 -24.60
CA ARG A 261 5.38 12.46 -25.43
C ARG A 261 5.04 13.82 -24.83
N LYS A 262 5.68 14.24 -23.74
CA LYS A 262 5.40 15.49 -23.01
C LYS A 262 3.94 15.62 -22.52
N LYS A 263 3.26 14.49 -22.25
CA LYS A 263 1.93 14.43 -21.64
C LYS A 263 2.03 14.38 -20.11
N LEU A 264 2.53 15.46 -19.51
CA LEU A 264 2.85 15.48 -18.08
C LEU A 264 1.61 15.33 -17.19
N ASP A 265 0.45 15.79 -17.65
CA ASP A 265 -0.82 15.62 -16.95
C ASP A 265 -1.18 14.14 -16.75
N LEU A 266 -1.00 13.33 -17.80
CA LEU A 266 -1.21 11.88 -17.74
C LEU A 266 -0.16 11.22 -16.84
N TYR A 267 1.11 11.63 -16.94
CA TYR A 267 2.18 11.12 -16.09
C TYR A 267 1.87 11.33 -14.60
N PHE A 268 1.49 12.54 -14.20
CA PHE A 268 1.20 12.85 -12.79
C PHE A 268 -0.03 12.10 -12.27
N VAL A 269 -1.04 11.90 -13.11
CA VAL A 269 -2.20 11.07 -12.76
C VAL A 269 -1.77 9.62 -12.53
N LEU A 270 -1.00 9.03 -13.43
CA LEU A 270 -0.50 7.66 -13.29
C LEU A 270 0.38 7.49 -12.05
N LYS A 271 1.27 8.46 -11.81
CA LYS A 271 2.10 8.51 -10.60
C LYS A 271 1.24 8.54 -9.35
N ARG A 272 0.25 9.44 -9.29
CA ARG A 272 -0.65 9.58 -8.14
C ARG A 272 -1.38 8.28 -7.86
N VAL A 273 -1.97 7.66 -8.88
CA VAL A 273 -2.68 6.37 -8.75
C VAL A 273 -1.76 5.30 -8.17
N ALA A 274 -0.54 5.16 -8.71
CA ALA A 274 0.43 4.20 -8.21
C ALA A 274 0.86 4.48 -6.75
N CYS A 275 1.15 5.74 -6.40
CA CYS A 275 1.46 6.14 -5.02
C CYS A 275 0.30 5.83 -4.07
N ASN A 276 -0.93 6.18 -4.45
CA ASN A 276 -2.11 5.94 -3.64
C ASN A 276 -2.32 4.45 -3.41
N VAL A 277 -2.24 3.62 -4.46
CA VAL A 277 -2.34 2.16 -4.32
C VAL A 277 -1.25 1.60 -3.41
N ALA A 278 0.00 2.06 -3.55
CA ALA A 278 1.09 1.63 -2.67
C ALA A 278 0.82 2.01 -1.20
N HIS A 279 0.38 3.24 -0.94
CA HIS A 279 0.03 3.70 0.39
C HIS A 279 -1.17 2.94 0.98
N CYS A 280 -2.16 2.61 0.16
CA CYS A 280 -3.28 1.75 0.54
C CYS A 280 -2.82 0.37 1.03
N TRP A 281 -1.89 -0.26 0.31
CA TRP A 281 -1.32 -1.52 0.76
C TRP A 281 -0.48 -1.38 2.03
N SER A 282 0.22 -0.25 2.21
CA SER A 282 0.88 0.04 3.49
C SER A 282 -0.13 0.00 4.64
N LEU A 283 -1.24 0.73 4.54
CA LEU A 283 -2.27 0.74 5.60
C LEU A 283 -2.87 -0.66 5.84
N VAL A 284 -3.16 -1.42 4.77
CA VAL A 284 -3.66 -2.80 4.88
C VAL A 284 -2.71 -3.67 5.72
N PHE A 285 -1.39 -3.58 5.49
CA PHE A 285 -0.42 -4.37 6.24
C PHE A 285 0.02 -3.74 7.57
N THR A 286 -0.21 -2.44 7.78
CA THR A 286 -0.17 -1.80 9.10
C THR A 286 -1.27 -2.36 10.00
N ASN A 287 -2.47 -2.63 9.46
CA ASN A 287 -3.56 -3.25 10.23
C ASN A 287 -3.33 -4.75 10.39
N ARG A 288 -2.91 -5.17 11.60
CA ARG A 288 -2.60 -6.57 11.94
C ARG A 288 -3.72 -7.54 11.58
N LYS A 289 -4.98 -7.16 11.77
CA LYS A 289 -6.14 -8.03 11.53
C LYS A 289 -6.40 -8.23 10.03
N ALA A 290 -6.28 -7.17 9.25
CA ALA A 290 -6.33 -7.27 7.79
C ALA A 290 -5.17 -8.15 7.27
N ALA A 291 -3.95 -7.92 7.77
CA ALA A 291 -2.78 -8.73 7.43
C ALA A 291 -2.98 -10.22 7.79
N LYS A 292 -3.50 -10.55 8.99
CA LYS A 292 -3.83 -11.93 9.37
C LYS A 292 -4.87 -12.55 8.44
N ALA A 293 -5.95 -11.82 8.14
CA ALA A 293 -7.00 -12.31 7.24
C ALA A 293 -6.46 -12.64 5.85
N ILE A 294 -5.53 -11.83 5.34
CA ILE A 294 -4.86 -12.05 4.06
C ILE A 294 -3.88 -13.22 4.14
N LEU A 295 -2.91 -13.16 5.06
CA LEU A 295 -1.77 -14.08 5.06
C LEU A 295 -2.14 -15.48 5.60
N LEU A 296 -2.98 -15.55 6.63
CA LEU A 296 -3.35 -16.80 7.30
C LEU A 296 -4.75 -17.31 6.89
N GLY A 297 -5.52 -16.52 6.15
CA GLY A 297 -6.84 -16.93 5.67
C GLY A 297 -7.86 -17.19 6.79
N GLU A 298 -8.63 -18.27 6.66
CA GLU A 298 -9.67 -18.65 7.62
C GLU A 298 -9.13 -19.39 8.84
N THR A 299 -8.08 -20.21 8.65
CA THR A 299 -7.48 -21.05 9.71
C THR A 299 -6.80 -20.20 10.78
N LYS A 300 -6.32 -19.00 10.41
CA LYS A 300 -5.56 -18.11 11.30
C LYS A 300 -4.24 -18.73 11.79
N GLU A 301 -3.82 -19.83 11.18
CA GLU A 301 -2.60 -20.57 11.47
C GLU A 301 -1.74 -20.68 10.21
N VAL A 302 -0.46 -20.98 10.40
CA VAL A 302 0.46 -21.18 9.27
C VAL A 302 0.23 -22.57 8.67
N ASP A 303 -0.67 -22.63 7.69
CA ASP A 303 -0.95 -23.85 6.93
C ASP A 303 -0.27 -23.84 5.55
N VAL A 304 -0.56 -24.88 4.75
CA VAL A 304 -0.03 -25.01 3.37
C VAL A 304 -0.53 -23.86 2.49
N LYS A 305 -1.81 -23.48 2.59
CA LYS A 305 -2.42 -22.40 1.79
C LYS A 305 -1.80 -21.05 2.13
N ALA A 306 -1.51 -20.77 3.40
CA ALA A 306 -0.84 -19.56 3.84
C ALA A 306 0.56 -19.43 3.21
N ARG A 307 1.33 -20.52 3.18
CA ARG A 307 2.65 -20.54 2.53
C ARG A 307 2.57 -20.39 1.01
N GLU A 308 1.61 -21.04 0.36
CA GLU A 308 1.36 -20.90 -1.08
C GLU A 308 0.97 -19.47 -1.44
N ARG A 309 0.06 -18.86 -0.68
CA ARG A 309 -0.34 -17.46 -0.85
C ARG A 309 0.83 -16.52 -0.64
N ALA A 310 1.64 -16.73 0.38
CA ALA A 310 2.83 -15.93 0.63
C ALA A 310 3.84 -16.00 -0.52
N LYS A 311 4.11 -17.20 -1.05
CA LYS A 311 4.94 -17.38 -2.26
C LYS A 311 4.34 -16.69 -3.49
N TRP A 312 3.01 -16.75 -3.64
CA TRP A 312 2.31 -16.05 -4.71
C TRP A 312 2.48 -14.52 -4.58
N ILE A 313 2.28 -13.95 -3.39
CA ILE A 313 2.53 -12.52 -3.12
C ILE A 313 3.97 -12.14 -3.48
N VAL A 314 4.95 -12.92 -3.02
CA VAL A 314 6.37 -12.71 -3.35
C VAL A 314 6.61 -12.70 -4.86
N SER A 315 5.95 -13.57 -5.62
CA SER A 315 6.05 -13.59 -7.08
C SER A 315 5.50 -12.32 -7.74
N GLN A 316 4.38 -11.79 -7.22
CA GLN A 316 3.79 -10.54 -7.71
C GLN A 316 4.69 -9.34 -7.39
N LEU A 317 5.23 -9.28 -6.16
CA LEU A 317 6.18 -8.24 -5.76
C LEU A 317 7.45 -8.28 -6.60
N LYS A 318 7.98 -9.48 -6.88
CA LYS A 318 9.12 -9.67 -7.79
C LYS A 318 8.85 -9.07 -9.16
N HIS A 319 7.67 -9.33 -9.72
CA HIS A 319 7.27 -8.77 -11.02
C HIS A 319 7.32 -7.24 -10.99
N VAL A 320 6.65 -6.62 -10.01
CA VAL A 320 6.61 -5.16 -9.85
C VAL A 320 8.00 -4.56 -9.68
N HIS A 321 8.83 -5.10 -8.78
CA HIS A 321 10.21 -4.65 -8.55
C HIS A 321 11.10 -4.79 -9.78
N SER A 322 10.92 -5.86 -10.55
CA SER A 322 11.67 -6.11 -11.78
C SER A 322 11.34 -5.12 -12.89
N ASN A 323 10.15 -4.55 -12.90
CA ASN A 323 9.73 -3.57 -13.91
C ASN A 323 10.20 -2.13 -13.59
N PHE A 324 10.61 -1.83 -12.35
CA PHE A 324 11.23 -0.54 -11.98
C PHE A 324 12.68 -0.40 -12.50
N GLN A 325 13.04 -1.01 -13.62
CA GLN A 325 14.39 -0.89 -14.21
C GLN A 325 14.61 0.42 -14.95
N TYR A 326 13.52 1.12 -15.31
CA TYR A 326 13.57 2.33 -16.15
C TYR A 326 13.97 3.62 -15.40
N ASP A 327 14.12 3.59 -14.07
CA ASP A 327 14.53 4.75 -13.27
C ASP A 327 15.79 5.42 -13.84
N LYS A 328 16.77 4.64 -14.32
CA LYS A 328 18.02 5.17 -14.89
C LYS A 328 17.79 5.96 -16.18
N HIS A 329 16.88 5.51 -17.04
CA HIS A 329 16.56 6.20 -18.28
C HIS A 329 15.73 7.45 -18.02
N ILE A 330 14.79 7.40 -17.07
CA ILE A 330 14.02 8.59 -16.69
C ILE A 330 14.93 9.64 -16.07
N ILE A 331 15.81 9.27 -15.13
CA ILE A 331 16.78 10.21 -14.55
C ILE A 331 17.66 10.86 -15.65
N SER A 332 18.03 10.10 -16.69
CA SER A 332 18.80 10.66 -17.82
C SER A 332 17.99 11.61 -18.70
N ILE A 333 16.68 11.39 -18.86
CA ILE A 333 15.79 12.29 -19.62
C ILE A 333 15.46 13.54 -18.79
N CYS A 334 15.33 13.34 -17.48
CA CYS A 334 14.94 14.36 -16.50
C CYS A 334 16.14 15.05 -15.86
N SER A 335 17.38 14.83 -16.32
CA SER A 335 18.55 15.46 -15.71
C SER A 335 18.54 16.99 -15.84
N THR A 336 17.65 17.55 -16.66
CA THR A 336 17.37 18.99 -16.75
C THR A 336 16.28 19.48 -15.79
N ASP A 337 15.49 18.58 -15.21
CA ASP A 337 14.38 18.87 -14.30
C ASP A 337 14.41 17.90 -13.10
N GLN A 338 15.11 18.33 -12.05
CA GLN A 338 15.28 17.58 -10.80
C GLN A 338 13.95 17.11 -10.20
N SER A 339 12.88 17.90 -10.34
CA SER A 339 11.56 17.59 -9.78
C SER A 339 10.95 16.31 -10.38
N LEU A 340 11.25 16.02 -11.64
CA LEU A 340 10.77 14.80 -12.31
C LEU A 340 11.57 13.57 -11.88
N GLY A 341 12.87 13.71 -11.56
CA GLY A 341 13.71 12.64 -11.02
C GLY A 341 13.22 12.14 -9.66
N ASP A 342 12.95 13.06 -8.74
CA ASP A 342 12.43 12.75 -7.39
C ASP A 342 11.03 12.12 -7.44
N SER A 343 10.29 12.37 -8.52
CA SER A 343 8.94 11.85 -8.69
C SER A 343 8.90 10.33 -8.93
N VAL A 344 9.88 9.77 -9.67
CA VAL A 344 9.92 8.32 -9.96
C VAL A 344 10.40 7.53 -8.74
N SER A 345 11.38 8.07 -8.03
CA SER A 345 11.90 7.46 -6.81
C SER A 345 10.84 7.33 -5.73
N ALA A 346 9.87 8.26 -5.69
CA ALA A 346 8.74 8.22 -4.76
C ALA A 346 7.87 6.96 -4.91
N VAL A 347 7.43 6.61 -6.13
CA VAL A 347 6.57 5.43 -6.35
C VAL A 347 7.30 4.15 -5.94
N HIS A 348 8.55 4.00 -6.38
CA HIS A 348 9.35 2.81 -6.06
C HIS A 348 9.67 2.74 -4.55
N GLY A 349 9.91 3.88 -3.89
CA GLY A 349 10.06 3.96 -2.44
C GLY A 349 8.81 3.48 -1.70
N SER A 350 7.63 3.94 -2.12
CA SER A 350 6.35 3.46 -1.57
C SER A 350 6.16 1.96 -1.78
N VAL A 351 6.54 1.43 -2.95
CA VAL A 351 6.48 -0.02 -3.22
C VAL A 351 7.41 -0.82 -2.32
N GLN A 352 8.64 -0.34 -2.12
CA GLN A 352 9.58 -0.94 -1.18
C GLN A 352 9.03 -0.93 0.24
N HIS A 353 8.38 0.15 0.65
CA HIS A 353 7.81 0.29 1.99
C HIS A 353 6.71 -0.74 2.27
N PHE A 354 5.66 -0.83 1.44
CA PHE A 354 4.62 -1.85 1.69
C PHE A 354 5.14 -3.27 1.48
N THR A 355 6.14 -3.48 0.61
CA THR A 355 6.83 -4.78 0.48
C THR A 355 7.49 -5.17 1.81
N ALA A 356 8.13 -4.23 2.50
CA ALA A 356 8.74 -4.45 3.80
C ALA A 356 7.70 -4.70 4.90
N LEU A 357 6.53 -4.05 4.86
CA LEU A 357 5.41 -4.36 5.76
C LEU A 357 4.90 -5.80 5.56
N ILE A 358 4.83 -6.27 4.32
CA ILE A 358 4.48 -7.66 4.01
C ILE A 358 5.52 -8.63 4.60
N GLU A 359 6.82 -8.39 4.38
CA GLU A 359 7.90 -9.20 4.95
C GLU A 359 7.82 -9.23 6.50
N GLY A 360 7.63 -8.07 7.12
CA GLY A 360 7.50 -7.94 8.56
C GLY A 360 6.31 -8.74 9.12
N ARG A 361 5.14 -8.68 8.46
CA ARG A 361 3.97 -9.48 8.87
C ARG A 361 4.14 -10.98 8.62
N MET A 362 4.80 -11.38 7.54
CA MET A 362 5.15 -12.79 7.32
C MET A 362 6.07 -13.30 8.44
N ASN A 363 7.07 -12.52 8.85
CA ASN A 363 7.94 -12.87 9.97
C ASN A 363 7.19 -12.94 11.30
N GLU A 364 6.34 -11.94 11.59
CA GLU A 364 5.50 -11.91 12.80
C GLU A 364 4.60 -13.15 12.88
N PHE A 365 4.01 -13.56 11.77
CA PHE A 365 3.15 -14.74 11.69
C PHE A 365 3.89 -16.04 11.42
N GLN A 366 5.23 -16.04 11.41
CA GLN A 366 6.08 -17.23 11.21
C GLN A 366 5.83 -17.96 9.87
N ILE A 367 5.53 -17.20 8.81
CA ILE A 367 5.36 -17.73 7.45
C ILE A 367 6.71 -17.75 6.74
N ASP A 368 7.37 -18.90 6.75
CA ASP A 368 8.64 -19.07 6.05
C ASP A 368 8.44 -19.18 4.52
N VAL A 369 9.04 -18.22 3.80
CA VAL A 369 9.13 -18.22 2.34
C VAL A 369 10.58 -18.36 1.84
N GLY A 370 11.57 -18.51 2.72
CA GLY A 370 13.00 -18.47 2.41
C GLY A 370 13.60 -17.06 2.41
N ASP A 371 14.67 -16.83 1.63
CA ASP A 371 15.29 -15.51 1.49
C ASP A 371 14.37 -14.56 0.69
N PHE A 372 13.46 -13.89 1.40
CA PHE A 372 12.46 -12.98 0.85
C PHE A 372 13.07 -11.99 -0.14
N ARG A 373 14.22 -11.40 0.20
CA ARG A 373 14.89 -10.34 -0.57
C ARG A 373 15.46 -10.87 -1.88
N HIS A 374 16.07 -12.05 -1.83
CA HIS A 374 16.51 -12.74 -3.04
C HIS A 374 15.31 -13.07 -3.94
N LEU A 375 14.20 -13.51 -3.36
CA LEU A 375 13.01 -13.94 -4.09
C LEU A 375 12.32 -12.77 -4.82
N ILE A 376 12.20 -11.60 -4.17
CA ILE A 376 11.67 -10.39 -4.82
C ILE A 376 12.68 -9.72 -5.77
N GLY A 377 13.89 -10.27 -5.91
CA GLY A 377 14.86 -9.86 -6.92
C GLY A 377 15.61 -8.56 -6.61
N LEU A 378 15.63 -8.10 -5.36
CA LEU A 378 16.36 -6.90 -4.97
C LEU A 378 17.87 -7.14 -4.98
N ARG A 379 18.61 -6.23 -5.62
CA ARG A 379 20.08 -6.26 -5.74
C ARG A 379 20.68 -4.87 -5.66
N GLY A 380 21.97 -4.79 -5.31
CA GLY A 380 22.74 -3.53 -5.29
C GLY A 380 22.05 -2.44 -4.47
N ASP A 381 21.99 -1.23 -5.02
CA ASP A 381 21.41 -0.05 -4.36
C ASP A 381 19.94 -0.25 -3.96
N LYS A 382 19.15 -1.00 -4.73
CA LYS A 382 17.75 -1.28 -4.37
C LYS A 382 17.65 -2.13 -3.11
N LYS A 383 18.47 -3.18 -3.03
CA LYS A 383 18.56 -4.03 -1.83
C LYS A 383 19.05 -3.21 -0.63
N PHE A 384 20.06 -2.37 -0.83
CA PHE A 384 20.58 -1.50 0.22
C PHE A 384 19.51 -0.56 0.78
N LYS A 385 18.77 0.18 -0.07
CA LYS A 385 17.69 1.06 0.38
C LYS A 385 16.58 0.31 1.10
N TYR A 386 16.22 -0.87 0.58
CA TYR A 386 15.21 -1.71 1.20
C TYR A 386 15.62 -2.13 2.62
N GLU A 387 16.83 -2.67 2.80
CA GLU A 387 17.33 -3.17 4.08
C GLU A 387 17.59 -2.04 5.11
N ASN A 388 18.05 -0.88 4.66
CA ASN A 388 18.47 0.20 5.55
C ASN A 388 17.40 1.29 5.75
N MET A 389 16.33 1.30 4.94
CA MET A 389 15.26 2.30 5.05
C MET A 389 13.88 1.66 5.18
N ALA A 390 13.47 0.86 4.19
CA ALA A 390 12.11 0.32 4.14
C ALA A 390 11.83 -0.66 5.28
N VAL A 391 12.75 -1.60 5.55
CA VAL A 391 12.59 -2.62 6.60
C VAL A 391 12.54 -2.01 8.02
N PRO A 392 13.47 -1.12 8.44
CA PRO A 392 13.39 -0.48 9.76
C PRO A 392 12.10 0.32 9.94
N TRP A 393 11.70 1.05 8.91
CA TRP A 393 10.46 1.82 8.92
C TRP A 393 9.24 0.90 9.08
N ALA A 394 9.14 -0.15 8.27
CA ALA A 394 8.05 -1.12 8.36
C ALA A 394 7.98 -1.79 9.74
N ASN A 395 9.13 -2.17 10.31
CA ASN A 395 9.20 -2.78 11.64
C ASN A 395 8.69 -1.82 12.73
N ALA A 396 9.07 -0.55 12.68
CA ALA A 396 8.58 0.46 13.63
C ALA A 396 7.06 0.67 13.53
N ILE A 397 6.49 0.68 12.30
CA ILE A 397 5.04 0.74 12.10
C ILE A 397 4.34 -0.51 12.66
N ILE A 398 4.90 -1.70 12.43
CA ILE A 398 4.35 -2.97 12.93
C ILE A 398 4.37 -3.00 14.47
N GLU A 399 5.47 -2.57 15.07
CA GLU A 399 5.65 -2.47 16.52
C GLU A 399 4.65 -1.49 17.14
N LYS A 400 4.45 -0.31 16.51
CA LYS A 400 3.49 0.69 16.98
C LYS A 400 2.02 0.31 16.70
N GLY A 401 1.78 -0.50 15.66
CA GLY A 401 0.43 -0.88 15.21
C GLY A 401 -0.35 0.22 14.49
N THR A 402 0.32 1.31 14.11
CA THR A 402 -0.25 2.46 13.38
C THR A 402 0.86 3.19 12.64
N ASP A 403 0.50 4.12 11.75
CA ASP A 403 1.45 5.01 11.10
C ASP A 403 2.32 5.76 12.12
N ILE A 404 3.58 5.95 11.74
CA ILE A 404 4.57 6.70 12.51
C ILE A 404 4.78 8.08 11.88
N ASP A 405 5.05 9.08 12.72
CA ASP A 405 5.39 10.42 12.26
C ASP A 405 6.85 10.51 11.76
N LEU A 406 7.24 11.71 11.33
CA LEU A 406 8.58 11.94 10.79
C LEU A 406 9.69 11.73 11.84
N ASN A 407 9.45 12.11 13.10
CA ASN A 407 10.45 11.97 14.15
C ASN A 407 10.63 10.50 14.53
N GLU A 408 9.53 9.77 14.69
CA GLU A 408 9.55 8.33 14.92
C GLU A 408 10.22 7.59 13.75
N THR A 409 10.00 8.04 12.52
CA THR A 409 10.71 7.50 11.34
C THR A 409 12.21 7.73 11.45
N LYS A 410 12.65 8.96 11.79
CA LYS A 410 14.08 9.27 11.99
C LYS A 410 14.70 8.41 13.09
N GLU A 411 14.00 8.24 14.21
CA GLU A 411 14.44 7.40 15.33
C GLU A 411 14.60 5.92 14.92
N ALA A 412 13.63 5.37 14.19
CA ALA A 412 13.69 4.00 13.69
C ALA A 412 14.89 3.78 12.76
N LEU A 413 15.16 4.73 11.85
CA LEU A 413 16.31 4.68 10.95
C LEU A 413 17.64 4.82 11.70
N LEU A 414 17.71 5.71 12.69
CA LEU A 414 18.91 5.89 13.52
C LEU A 414 19.21 4.63 14.33
N LYS A 415 18.19 4.01 14.95
CA LYS A 415 18.31 2.75 15.69
C LYS A 415 18.90 1.64 14.82
N GLN A 416 18.48 1.54 13.54
CA GLN A 416 19.06 0.59 12.59
C GLN A 416 20.51 0.92 12.23
N ALA A 417 20.82 2.20 11.98
CA ALA A 417 22.17 2.61 11.63
C ALA A 417 23.18 2.29 12.76
N LEU A 418 22.76 2.44 14.01
CA LEU A 418 23.57 2.13 15.18
C LEU A 418 23.74 0.61 15.38
N SER A 419 22.70 -0.19 15.15
CA SER A 419 22.78 -1.65 15.30
C SER A 419 23.68 -2.30 14.23
N GLY A 420 23.66 -1.78 13.00
CA GLY A 420 24.46 -2.27 11.88
C GLY A 420 25.97 -2.07 12.03
N ASN A 421 26.41 -1.05 12.79
CA ASN A 421 27.84 -0.80 13.02
C ASN A 421 28.53 -1.96 13.76
N SER A 422 27.80 -2.74 14.58
CA SER A 422 28.36 -3.91 15.28
C SER A 422 28.77 -5.06 14.34
N ASN A 423 28.18 -5.15 13.14
CA ASN A 423 28.51 -6.17 12.15
C ASN A 423 29.52 -5.72 11.10
N MET A 424 29.74 -4.40 10.92
CA MET A 424 30.76 -3.88 10.01
C MET A 424 32.18 -3.98 10.56
N GLU A 425 32.38 -3.98 11.89
CA GLU A 425 33.70 -4.24 12.50
C GLU A 425 34.20 -5.68 12.26
N LYS A 426 33.32 -6.60 11.84
CA LYS A 426 33.66 -7.99 11.52
C LYS A 426 33.88 -8.25 10.03
N MET A 427 33.82 -7.23 9.15
CA MET A 427 34.33 -7.42 7.80
C MET A 427 35.86 -7.56 7.89
N PRO A 428 36.45 -8.71 7.52
CA PRO A 428 37.88 -8.90 7.65
C PRO A 428 38.61 -7.83 6.85
N ASN A 429 39.36 -6.99 7.55
CA ASN A 429 40.30 -6.05 6.96
C ASN A 429 41.29 -6.84 6.10
N GLY A 430 41.07 -6.83 4.79
CA GLY A 430 42.09 -7.15 3.80
C GLY A 430 42.41 -8.63 3.57
N ALA A 431 41.49 -9.39 2.99
CA ALA A 431 41.88 -10.43 2.03
C ALA A 431 41.92 -9.80 0.63
N ASN A 432 43.08 -9.26 0.27
CA ASN A 432 43.36 -8.71 -1.05
C ASN A 432 43.35 -9.89 -2.06
N PRO A 433 42.39 -10.00 -3.00
CA PRO A 433 42.45 -11.05 -4.01
C PRO A 433 43.52 -10.64 -5.01
N SER A 434 44.75 -11.11 -4.77
CA SER A 434 45.83 -11.00 -5.72
C SER A 434 45.39 -11.61 -7.05
N SER A 435 45.61 -10.83 -8.10
CA SER A 435 45.40 -11.17 -9.49
C SER A 435 46.06 -12.50 -9.85
N LYS A 436 45.27 -13.58 -9.98
CA LYS A 436 45.66 -14.71 -10.83
C LYS A 436 45.48 -14.28 -12.28
N THR A 437 46.53 -13.72 -12.84
CA THR A 437 46.76 -13.59 -14.28
C THR A 437 46.56 -14.95 -14.92
N LYS A 438 45.50 -15.11 -15.72
CA LYS A 438 45.32 -16.26 -16.60
C LYS A 438 46.46 -16.26 -17.62
N GLY A 439 47.45 -17.14 -17.42
CA GLY A 439 48.46 -17.44 -18.42
C GLY A 439 47.81 -17.99 -19.68
N LYS A 440 47.97 -17.27 -20.80
CA LYS A 440 47.70 -17.76 -22.16
C LYS A 440 48.63 -18.95 -22.43
N LYS A 441 48.11 -20.19 -22.38
CA LYS A 441 48.78 -21.35 -22.98
C LYS A 441 48.76 -21.20 -24.50
N LYS A 442 49.90 -20.86 -25.10
CA LYS A 442 50.16 -21.01 -26.54
C LYS A 442 50.19 -22.51 -26.86
N GLY A 443 49.23 -22.99 -27.65
CA GLY A 443 49.25 -24.33 -28.23
C GLY A 443 50.38 -24.45 -29.26
N LYS A 444 51.30 -25.39 -29.04
CA LYS A 444 52.29 -25.86 -30.00
C LYS A 444 51.57 -26.64 -31.11
N LYS A 445 51.63 -26.16 -32.36
CA LYS A 445 51.41 -26.97 -33.56
C LYS A 445 52.42 -28.12 -33.55
N LYS A 446 51.94 -29.37 -33.50
CA LYS A 446 52.74 -30.54 -33.90
C LYS A 446 52.56 -30.71 -35.41
N SER A 447 53.67 -30.60 -36.13
CA SER A 447 53.81 -31.18 -37.46
C SER A 447 53.82 -32.71 -37.33
N LYS A 448 53.15 -33.40 -38.24
CA LYS A 448 53.51 -34.77 -38.62
C LYS A 448 53.72 -34.78 -40.12
N LYS A 449 54.92 -35.26 -40.49
CA LYS A 449 55.25 -35.85 -41.78
C LYS A 449 54.38 -37.08 -42.01
#